data_AF-A0A2T0W1T8-F1
#
_entry.id   AF-A0A2T0W1T8-F1
#
_cell.length_a   1.000
_cell.length_b   1.000
_cell.length_c   1.000
_cell.angle_alpha   90.00
_cell.angle_beta   90.00
_cell.angle_gamma   90.00
#
_symmetry.space_group_name_H-M   'P 1'
#
loop_
_entity.id
_entity.type
_entity.pdbx_description
1 polymer ?
#
loop_
_entity_poly.entity_id
_entity_poly.type
_entity_poly.pdbx_seq_one_letter_code
_entity_poly.pdbx_strand_id
1 'polypeptide(L)'
;MRSGPDLNVRIIERPGVWMDDAQLEHLSADLRAVASRTLDAGNLTYGVFAGDAKRMKQVIITLISRIEGTPIAFNALAIMELDTKPNTTEVLHLGLVMVDPDERSKNLSWVLYGLTCFLIFFRRQFRPVWISNVTQVPAVVGMVSQMFSGVWPRPNGGRRTLNHLLLGRQIMAQHRDVFGVGPEAGFDEDRFVITDAYTGGSDDLKKTWKNAPKHRDVQYNDFCAEQLDYDRGDDVIQLGQMDLAAMRGYLRREVPRSAVIRLLLTGGLVALQRIVLPALYWADSRRQWETLRPYDEAQK
;
A
#
# COMPACT_ATOMS: atom_id res chain seq x y z
N MET A 1 -8.55 -13.88 0.58
CA MET A 1 -8.61 -14.31 -0.84
C MET A 1 -7.55 -15.40 -1.05
N ARG A 2 -7.83 -16.49 -1.79
CA ARG A 2 -6.82 -17.53 -2.07
C ARG A 2 -5.93 -17.10 -3.24
N SER A 3 -4.62 -16.93 -3.02
CA SER A 3 -3.64 -16.61 -4.06
C SER A 3 -2.66 -17.77 -4.20
N GLY A 4 -2.98 -18.75 -5.04
CA GLY A 4 -2.27 -20.04 -5.11
C GLY A 4 -2.90 -21.11 -4.18
N PRO A 5 -2.56 -22.40 -4.36
CA PRO A 5 -3.21 -23.51 -3.65
C PRO A 5 -3.07 -23.46 -2.12
N ASP A 6 -2.03 -22.83 -1.57
CA ASP A 6 -1.68 -22.97 -0.15
C ASP A 6 -1.62 -21.66 0.66
N LEU A 7 -2.10 -20.53 0.12
CA LEU A 7 -1.95 -19.21 0.74
C LEU A 7 -3.28 -18.49 1.02
N ASN A 8 -3.35 -17.83 2.16
CA ASN A 8 -4.43 -16.94 2.56
C ASN A 8 -3.95 -15.49 2.57
N VAL A 9 -4.68 -14.62 1.86
CA VAL A 9 -4.44 -13.17 1.83
C VAL A 9 -5.55 -12.45 2.59
N ARG A 10 -5.16 -11.66 3.60
CA ARG A 10 -6.02 -10.77 4.38
C ARG A 10 -5.60 -9.32 4.14
N ILE A 11 -6.58 -8.46 3.84
CA ILE A 11 -6.36 -7.01 3.78
C ILE A 11 -7.17 -6.41 4.92
N ILE A 12 -6.48 -5.68 5.80
CA ILE A 12 -6.97 -5.20 7.08
C ILE A 12 -6.81 -3.69 7.05
N GLU A 13 -7.91 -2.97 6.80
CA GLU A 13 -7.93 -1.52 6.73
C GLU A 13 -8.23 -0.92 8.11
N ARG A 14 -7.37 0.01 8.54
CA ARG A 14 -7.49 0.80 9.78
C ARG A 14 -7.86 -0.06 11.01
N PRO A 15 -7.11 -1.13 11.33
CA PRO A 15 -7.47 -2.05 12.41
C PRO A 15 -7.69 -1.36 13.76
N GLY A 16 -6.97 -0.28 14.05
CA GLY A 16 -7.15 0.48 15.30
C GLY A 16 -8.49 1.20 15.44
N VAL A 17 -9.36 1.18 14.42
CA VAL A 17 -10.72 1.72 14.48
C VAL A 17 -11.73 0.70 15.02
N TRP A 18 -11.47 -0.59 14.85
CA TRP A 18 -12.49 -1.63 15.07
C TRP A 18 -12.00 -2.90 15.75
N MET A 19 -10.69 -3.16 15.81
CA MET A 19 -10.12 -4.27 16.58
C MET A 19 -9.99 -3.90 18.05
N ASP A 20 -10.19 -4.87 18.93
CA ASP A 20 -9.83 -4.75 20.35
C ASP A 20 -8.31 -4.92 20.58
N ASP A 21 -7.85 -4.65 21.80
CA ASP A 21 -6.42 -4.67 22.14
C ASP A 21 -5.79 -6.06 21.95
N ALA A 22 -6.51 -7.14 22.25
CA ALA A 22 -6.02 -8.51 22.07
C ALA A 22 -5.86 -8.87 20.58
N GLN A 23 -6.80 -8.43 19.75
CA GLN A 23 -6.73 -8.59 18.30
C GLN A 23 -5.59 -7.78 17.69
N LEU A 24 -5.37 -6.54 18.16
CA LEU A 24 -4.26 -5.70 17.74
C LEU A 24 -2.90 -6.27 18.16
N GLU A 25 -2.81 -6.81 19.37
CA GLU A 25 -1.61 -7.48 19.86
C GLU A 25 -1.29 -8.72 19.03
N HIS A 26 -2.29 -9.57 18.75
CA HIS A 26 -2.12 -10.74 17.90
C HIS A 26 -1.69 -10.37 16.47
N LEU A 27 -2.32 -9.36 15.86
CA LEU A 27 -1.90 -8.85 14.55
C LEU A 27 -0.46 -8.33 14.59
N SER A 28 -0.10 -7.57 15.63
CA SER A 28 1.27 -7.06 15.79
C SER A 28 2.28 -8.19 15.96
N ALA A 29 1.92 -9.27 16.67
CA ALA A 29 2.74 -10.45 16.83
C ALA A 29 2.99 -11.17 15.48
N ASP A 30 1.96 -11.32 14.66
CA ASP A 30 2.10 -11.89 13.31
C ASP A 30 3.08 -11.08 12.45
N LEU A 31 2.99 -9.74 12.49
CA LEU A 31 3.89 -8.85 11.76
C LEU A 31 5.33 -8.95 12.27
N ARG A 32 5.52 -8.99 13.59
CA ARG A 32 6.85 -9.16 14.20
C ARG A 32 7.46 -10.52 13.86
N ALA A 33 6.65 -11.58 13.76
CA ALA A 33 7.12 -12.91 13.38
C ALA A 33 7.70 -12.93 11.95
N VAL A 34 7.09 -12.21 11.00
CA VAL A 34 7.65 -12.04 9.66
C VAL A 34 8.90 -11.16 9.70
N ALA A 35 8.87 -10.07 10.46
CA ALA A 35 10.00 -9.13 10.55
C ALA A 35 11.27 -9.78 11.10
N SER A 36 11.16 -10.58 12.18
CA SER A 36 12.29 -11.27 12.82
C SER A 36 12.95 -12.30 11.91
N ARG A 37 12.25 -12.78 10.87
CA ARG A 37 12.81 -13.66 9.84
C ARG A 37 13.58 -12.90 8.76
N THR A 38 13.34 -11.59 8.64
CA THR A 38 13.90 -10.75 7.57
C THR A 38 15.01 -9.82 8.00
N LEU A 39 15.10 -9.49 9.29
CA LEU A 39 16.09 -8.59 9.88
C LEU A 39 16.91 -9.30 10.96
N ASP A 40 18.19 -8.96 11.07
CA ASP A 40 19.08 -9.48 12.10
C ASP A 40 18.72 -8.87 13.45
N ALA A 41 18.20 -9.68 14.38
CA ALA A 41 17.95 -9.41 15.81
C ALA A 41 17.79 -7.93 16.22
N GLY A 42 16.89 -7.22 15.54
CA GLY A 42 16.57 -5.81 15.79
C GLY A 42 15.05 -5.65 15.98
N ASN A 43 14.66 -4.94 17.04
CA ASN A 43 13.26 -4.64 17.28
C ASN A 43 12.90 -3.38 16.49
N LEU A 44 12.29 -3.52 15.32
CA LEU A 44 11.60 -2.39 14.71
C LEU A 44 10.53 -1.90 15.69
N THR A 45 10.67 -0.65 16.14
CA THR A 45 9.77 -0.04 17.14
C THR A 45 8.82 1.01 16.55
N TYR A 46 8.86 1.21 15.23
CA TYR A 46 8.07 2.24 14.55
C TYR A 46 6.86 1.67 13.78
N GLY A 47 5.93 2.55 13.41
CA GLY A 47 4.76 2.20 12.58
C GLY A 47 3.91 1.07 13.18
N VAL A 48 3.66 0.04 12.36
CA VAL A 48 2.83 -1.13 12.70
C VAL A 48 3.42 -2.03 13.79
N PHE A 49 4.70 -1.88 14.13
CA PHE A 49 5.33 -2.72 15.16
C PHE A 49 5.18 -2.17 16.57
N ALA A 50 4.75 -0.92 16.72
CA ALA A 50 4.55 -0.31 18.03
C ALA A 50 3.33 -0.87 18.79
N GLY A 51 2.43 -1.58 18.11
CA GLY A 51 1.20 -2.14 18.72
C GLY A 51 0.20 -1.08 19.20
N ASP A 52 0.43 0.20 18.88
CA ASP A 52 -0.42 1.30 19.31
C ASP A 52 -1.67 1.43 18.43
N ALA A 53 -2.85 1.37 19.06
CA ALA A 53 -4.14 1.59 18.41
C ALA A 53 -4.19 2.90 17.61
N LYS A 54 -3.55 3.98 18.09
CA LYS A 54 -3.50 5.27 17.39
C LYS A 54 -2.79 5.15 16.04
N ARG A 55 -1.64 4.47 15.99
CA ARG A 55 -0.93 4.19 14.73
C ARG A 55 -1.72 3.22 13.85
N MET A 56 -2.32 2.19 14.45
CA MET A 56 -3.13 1.20 13.75
C MET A 56 -4.41 1.76 13.11
N LYS A 57 -4.86 2.97 13.47
CA LYS A 57 -5.97 3.67 12.80
C LYS A 57 -5.60 4.23 11.43
N GLN A 58 -4.31 4.38 11.14
CA GLN A 58 -3.81 5.04 9.93
C GLN A 58 -3.05 4.07 9.02
N VAL A 59 -3.26 2.76 9.16
CA VAL A 59 -2.56 1.75 8.35
C VAL A 59 -3.52 0.85 7.60
N ILE A 60 -3.05 0.34 6.46
CA ILE A 60 -3.70 -0.74 5.72
C ILE A 60 -2.69 -1.87 5.61
N ILE A 61 -3.01 -3.01 6.22
CA ILE A 61 -2.12 -4.15 6.29
C ILE A 61 -2.59 -5.22 5.33
N THR A 62 -1.70 -5.65 4.44
CA THR A 62 -1.88 -6.86 3.63
C THR A 62 -1.05 -7.95 4.29
N LEU A 63 -1.68 -8.95 4.89
CA LEU A 63 -1.02 -10.09 5.50
C LEU A 63 -1.23 -11.34 4.65
N ILE A 64 -0.14 -12.04 4.36
CA ILE A 64 -0.14 -13.32 3.66
C ILE A 64 0.32 -14.38 4.66
N SER A 65 -0.52 -15.40 4.82
CA SER A 65 -0.24 -16.57 5.65
C SER A 65 -0.38 -17.86 4.84
N ARG A 66 0.28 -18.93 5.28
CA ARG A 66 -0.04 -20.29 4.84
C ARG A 66 -1.44 -20.68 5.31
N ILE A 67 -2.03 -21.71 4.70
CA ILE A 67 -3.33 -22.26 5.13
C ILE A 67 -3.37 -22.62 6.62
N GLU A 68 -2.25 -23.10 7.15
CA GLU A 68 -2.09 -23.47 8.57
C GLU A 68 -2.04 -22.26 9.52
N GLY A 69 -1.97 -21.03 8.97
CA GLY A 69 -2.00 -19.79 9.74
C GLY A 69 -0.66 -19.07 9.86
N THR A 70 0.47 -19.73 9.58
CA THR A 70 1.81 -19.13 9.67
C THR A 70 1.95 -17.90 8.76
N PRO A 71 2.23 -16.70 9.30
CA PRO A 71 2.44 -15.50 8.50
C PRO A 71 3.78 -15.58 7.78
N ILE A 72 3.81 -15.23 6.48
CA ILE A 72 5.00 -15.34 5.63
C ILE A 72 5.39 -14.03 4.95
N ALA A 73 4.45 -13.10 4.80
CA ALA A 73 4.71 -11.82 4.20
C ALA A 73 3.67 -10.79 4.62
N PHE A 74 4.07 -9.52 4.65
CA PHE A 74 3.11 -8.44 4.76
C PHE A 74 3.55 -7.18 4.02
N ASN A 75 2.56 -6.35 3.72
CA ASN A 75 2.73 -4.95 3.36
C ASN A 75 1.95 -4.09 4.36
N ALA A 76 2.57 -3.03 4.85
CA ALA A 76 1.93 -2.05 5.72
C ALA A 76 1.94 -0.67 5.04
N LEU A 77 0.82 -0.30 4.42
CA LEU A 77 0.59 1.04 3.92
C LEU A 77 0.26 1.97 5.08
N ALA A 78 0.72 3.21 5.04
CA ALA A 78 0.27 4.25 5.97
C ALA A 78 -0.56 5.31 5.23
N ILE A 79 -1.51 5.90 5.95
CA ILE A 79 -2.40 6.95 5.47
C ILE A 79 -1.99 8.24 6.16
N MET A 80 -1.43 9.17 5.40
CA MET A 80 -1.07 10.50 5.88
C MET A 80 -2.14 11.50 5.47
N GLU A 81 -2.71 12.20 6.43
CA GLU A 81 -3.60 13.33 6.19
C GLU A 81 -2.80 14.62 6.28
N LEU A 82 -2.64 15.31 5.14
CA LEU A 82 -1.88 16.54 5.05
C LEU A 82 -2.83 17.74 5.13
N ASP A 83 -2.49 18.73 5.95
CA ASP A 83 -3.24 19.99 6.04
C ASP A 83 -2.94 20.90 4.83
N THR A 84 -3.45 20.50 3.67
CA THR A 84 -3.51 21.35 2.49
C THR A 84 -4.76 22.23 2.55
N LYS A 85 -4.68 23.47 2.06
CA LYS A 85 -5.85 24.36 1.97
C LYS A 85 -6.41 24.38 0.55
N PRO A 86 -7.74 24.46 0.37
CA PRO A 86 -8.77 24.55 1.41
C PRO A 86 -9.18 23.20 2.04
N ASN A 87 -8.82 22.07 1.42
CA ASN A 87 -9.20 20.73 1.87
C ASN A 87 -7.96 19.90 2.19
N THR A 88 -8.05 19.05 3.20
CA THR A 88 -7.00 18.08 3.52
C THR A 88 -6.73 17.15 2.34
N THR A 89 -5.46 16.81 2.14
CA THR A 89 -5.04 15.87 1.09
C THR A 89 -4.56 14.59 1.76
N GLU A 90 -5.17 13.47 1.40
CA GLU A 90 -4.72 12.16 1.83
C GLU A 90 -3.61 11.65 0.90
N VAL A 91 -2.50 11.20 1.49
CA VAL A 91 -1.38 10.57 0.81
C VAL A 91 -1.20 9.16 1.36
N LEU A 92 -1.24 8.16 0.48
CA LEU A 92 -0.95 6.77 0.83
C LEU A 92 0.54 6.51 0.73
N HIS A 93 1.18 6.27 1.85
CA HIS A 93 2.56 5.81 1.88
C HIS A 93 2.60 4.30 1.61
N LEU A 94 3.39 3.89 0.60
CA LEU A 94 3.54 2.48 0.22
C LEU A 94 4.17 1.61 1.32
N GLY A 95 4.90 2.27 2.22
CA GLY A 95 5.36 1.71 3.47
C GLY A 95 6.18 0.43 3.32
N LEU A 96 6.17 -0.34 4.39
CA LEU A 96 7.08 -1.45 4.57
C LEU A 96 6.54 -2.70 3.89
N VAL A 97 7.43 -3.42 3.20
CA VAL A 97 7.18 -4.78 2.74
C VAL A 97 8.22 -5.72 3.29
N MET A 98 7.74 -6.77 3.92
CA MET A 98 8.57 -7.86 4.43
C MET A 98 8.04 -9.17 3.89
N VAL A 99 8.96 -9.98 3.38
CA VAL A 99 8.70 -11.31 2.86
C VAL A 99 9.75 -12.23 3.46
N ASP A 100 9.28 -13.29 4.10
CA ASP A 100 10.12 -14.37 4.60
C ASP A 100 11.15 -14.75 3.53
N PRO A 101 12.46 -14.78 3.85
CA PRO A 101 13.51 -15.11 2.88
C PRO A 101 13.25 -16.39 2.09
N ASP A 102 12.63 -17.39 2.73
CA ASP A 102 12.34 -18.69 2.14
C ASP A 102 11.16 -18.64 1.13
N GLU A 103 10.47 -17.50 1.04
CA GLU A 103 9.23 -17.31 0.28
C GLU A 103 9.33 -16.24 -0.83
N ARG A 104 10.49 -15.55 -0.97
CA ARG A 104 10.68 -14.38 -1.85
C ARG A 104 10.48 -14.62 -3.36
N SER A 105 10.58 -15.86 -3.84
CA SER A 105 10.52 -16.21 -5.27
C SER A 105 9.10 -16.49 -5.79
N LYS A 106 8.05 -16.39 -4.96
CA LYS A 106 6.68 -16.83 -5.30
C LYS A 106 5.77 -15.76 -5.92
N ASN A 107 6.31 -14.74 -6.60
CA ASN A 107 5.53 -13.66 -7.23
C ASN A 107 4.55 -12.92 -6.28
N LEU A 108 4.91 -12.81 -4.99
CA LEU A 108 4.05 -12.20 -3.97
C LEU A 108 3.92 -10.68 -4.12
N SER A 109 4.83 -10.03 -4.85
CA SER A 109 4.89 -8.56 -5.00
C SER A 109 3.61 -7.95 -5.58
N TRP A 110 2.94 -8.61 -6.54
CA TRP A 110 1.64 -8.16 -7.04
C TRP A 110 0.54 -8.22 -5.96
N VAL A 111 0.56 -9.24 -5.10
CA VAL A 111 -0.44 -9.36 -4.03
C VAL A 111 -0.21 -8.30 -2.95
N LEU A 112 1.07 -8.08 -2.59
CA LEU A 112 1.45 -7.19 -1.50
C LEU A 112 1.22 -5.72 -1.83
N TYR A 113 1.55 -5.27 -3.05
CA TYR A 113 1.32 -3.88 -3.46
C TYR A 113 0.08 -3.73 -4.32
N GLY A 114 -0.07 -4.59 -5.32
CA GLY A 114 -1.04 -4.38 -6.38
C GLY A 114 -2.48 -4.58 -6.03
N LEU A 115 -2.78 -5.70 -5.37
CA LEU A 115 -4.14 -6.04 -4.99
C LEU A 115 -4.73 -4.98 -4.04
N THR A 116 -3.94 -4.56 -3.04
CA THR A 116 -4.38 -3.59 -2.05
C THR A 116 -4.54 -2.21 -2.66
N CYS A 117 -3.57 -1.73 -3.46
CA CYS A 117 -3.72 -0.49 -4.23
C CYS A 117 -4.94 -0.53 -5.16
N PHE A 118 -5.19 -1.64 -5.86
CA PHE A 118 -6.36 -1.82 -6.72
C PHE A 118 -7.68 -1.72 -5.95
N LEU A 119 -7.79 -2.42 -4.82
CA LEU A 119 -9.01 -2.41 -4.00
C LEU A 119 -9.26 -1.05 -3.37
N ILE A 120 -8.21 -0.34 -2.93
CA ILE A 120 -8.34 1.04 -2.44
C ILE A 120 -8.83 1.94 -3.56
N PHE A 121 -8.24 1.86 -4.75
CA PHE A 121 -8.66 2.67 -5.89
C PHE A 121 -10.12 2.41 -6.27
N PHE A 122 -10.56 1.15 -6.24
CA PHE A 122 -11.95 0.77 -6.44
C PHE A 122 -12.87 1.34 -5.35
N ARG A 123 -12.48 1.23 -4.07
CA ARG A 123 -13.23 1.79 -2.92
C ARG A 123 -13.35 3.31 -3.02
N ARG A 124 -12.35 3.99 -3.60
CA ARG A 124 -12.37 5.43 -3.90
C ARG A 124 -13.14 5.78 -5.18
N GLN A 125 -13.89 4.85 -5.76
CA GLN A 125 -14.64 5.09 -7.00
C GLN A 125 -13.74 5.55 -8.16
N PHE A 126 -12.52 5.00 -8.24
CA PHE A 126 -11.51 5.35 -9.25
C PHE A 126 -11.05 6.81 -9.20
N ARG A 127 -11.26 7.51 -8.08
CA ARG A 127 -10.72 8.85 -7.87
C ARG A 127 -9.21 8.78 -7.61
N PRO A 128 -8.39 9.65 -8.24
CA PRO A 128 -6.96 9.68 -8.01
C PRO A 128 -6.60 9.87 -6.54
N VAL A 129 -5.51 9.24 -6.11
CA VAL A 129 -4.95 9.42 -4.76
C VAL A 129 -3.44 9.60 -4.87
N TRP A 130 -2.91 10.48 -4.02
CA TRP A 130 -1.48 10.69 -3.92
C TRP A 130 -0.82 9.51 -3.22
N ILE A 131 0.33 9.12 -3.74
CA ILE A 131 1.15 8.04 -3.23
C ILE A 131 2.50 8.61 -2.82
N SER A 132 3.06 8.12 -1.72
CA SER A 132 4.46 8.36 -1.34
C SER A 132 5.23 7.06 -1.19
N ASN A 133 6.53 7.12 -1.46
CA ASN A 133 7.49 6.05 -1.24
C ASN A 133 8.77 6.64 -0.67
N VAL A 134 9.37 5.99 0.33
CA VAL A 134 10.64 6.40 0.94
C VAL A 134 11.56 5.19 0.88
N THR A 135 12.71 5.34 0.21
CA THR A 135 13.63 4.21 0.03
C THR A 135 15.01 4.63 -0.44
N GLN A 136 16.01 3.82 -0.11
CA GLN A 136 17.35 3.85 -0.71
C GLN A 136 17.56 2.73 -1.73
N VAL A 137 16.53 1.94 -2.05
CA VAL A 137 16.65 0.74 -2.89
C VAL A 137 16.30 1.05 -4.35
N PRO A 138 17.25 0.94 -5.30
CA PRO A 138 17.00 1.24 -6.71
C PRO A 138 15.84 0.45 -7.32
N ALA A 139 15.72 -0.84 -6.99
CA ALA A 139 14.61 -1.67 -7.48
C ALA A 139 13.24 -1.11 -7.09
N VAL A 140 13.10 -0.54 -5.89
CA VAL A 140 11.87 0.06 -5.39
C VAL A 140 11.61 1.40 -6.07
N VAL A 141 12.64 2.24 -6.25
CA VAL A 141 12.54 3.50 -7.02
C VAL A 141 12.02 3.23 -8.43
N GLY A 142 12.55 2.19 -9.08
CA GLY A 142 12.10 1.76 -10.41
C GLY A 142 10.67 1.25 -10.42
N MET A 143 10.31 0.39 -9.46
CA MET A 143 8.96 -0.16 -9.33
C MET A 143 7.91 0.95 -9.20
N VAL A 144 8.12 1.91 -8.28
CA VAL A 144 7.19 3.02 -8.04
C VAL A 144 7.08 3.90 -9.28
N SER A 145 8.20 4.23 -9.91
CA SER A 145 8.24 5.04 -11.14
C SER A 145 7.51 4.41 -12.33
N GLN A 146 7.41 3.07 -12.35
CA GLN A 146 6.73 2.31 -13.41
C GLN A 146 5.26 2.04 -13.10
N MET A 147 4.89 2.01 -11.81
CA MET A 147 3.56 1.67 -11.34
C MET A 147 2.63 2.88 -11.27
N PHE A 148 3.14 4.06 -10.90
CA PHE A 148 2.32 5.25 -10.66
C PHE A 148 2.53 6.36 -11.69
N SER A 149 1.53 7.24 -11.81
CA SER A 149 1.55 8.39 -12.71
C SER A 149 2.25 9.58 -12.07
N GLY A 150 2.90 10.40 -12.89
CA GLY A 150 3.46 11.68 -12.44
C GLY A 150 4.52 11.58 -11.34
N VAL A 151 5.19 10.44 -11.21
CA VAL A 151 6.16 10.19 -10.13
C VAL A 151 7.35 11.14 -10.24
N TRP A 152 7.70 11.76 -9.12
CA TRP A 152 8.93 12.54 -8.96
C TRP A 152 9.47 12.40 -7.52
N PRO A 153 10.80 12.33 -7.32
CA PRO A 153 11.84 12.28 -8.35
C PRO A 153 11.95 10.89 -9.01
N ARG A 154 12.57 10.84 -10.19
CA ARG A 154 12.87 9.62 -10.95
C ARG A 154 14.02 9.87 -11.94
N PRO A 155 14.69 8.82 -12.45
CA PRO A 155 15.73 8.96 -13.46
C PRO A 155 15.22 9.65 -14.73
N ASN A 156 16.13 10.33 -15.44
CA ASN A 156 15.84 11.12 -16.66
C ASN A 156 14.83 12.25 -16.48
N GLY A 157 14.51 12.57 -15.22
CA GLY A 157 13.67 13.70 -14.88
C GLY A 157 12.18 13.50 -15.16
N GLY A 158 11.43 14.28 -14.42
CA GLY A 158 10.03 14.58 -14.62
C GLY A 158 9.81 16.00 -14.13
N ARG A 159 8.65 16.59 -14.40
CA ARG A 159 8.37 17.93 -13.89
C ARG A 159 8.03 17.86 -12.40
N ARG A 160 8.92 18.39 -11.53
CA ARG A 160 8.55 18.73 -10.15
C ARG A 160 7.44 19.76 -10.20
N THR A 161 6.22 19.37 -9.81
CA THR A 161 5.10 20.33 -9.73
C THR A 161 5.09 21.01 -8.37
N LEU A 162 4.37 22.13 -8.25
CA LEU A 162 4.15 22.79 -6.97
C LEU A 162 3.54 21.83 -5.94
N ASN A 163 2.63 20.94 -6.37
CA ASN A 163 2.03 19.94 -5.49
C ASN A 163 3.09 18.99 -4.93
N HIS A 164 4.08 18.55 -5.71
CA HIS A 164 5.16 17.73 -5.17
C HIS A 164 5.88 18.45 -4.03
N LEU A 165 6.27 19.71 -4.27
CA LEU A 165 6.96 20.54 -3.28
C LEU A 165 6.13 20.72 -2.00
N LEU A 166 4.86 21.12 -2.13
CA LEU A 166 3.98 21.37 -0.99
C LEU A 166 3.70 20.10 -0.18
N LEU A 167 3.43 18.98 -0.85
CA LEU A 167 3.18 17.70 -0.20
C LEU A 167 4.44 17.18 0.49
N GLY A 168 5.60 17.24 -0.17
CA GLY A 168 6.88 16.84 0.43
C GLY A 168 7.19 17.63 1.70
N ARG A 169 7.01 18.96 1.67
CA ARG A 169 7.15 19.82 2.85
C ARG A 169 6.21 19.43 3.99
N GLN A 170 4.93 19.24 3.69
CA GLN A 170 3.93 18.87 4.72
C GLN A 170 4.21 17.49 5.32
N ILE A 171 4.57 16.51 4.48
CA ILE A 171 4.98 15.17 4.93
C ILE A 171 6.17 15.28 5.88
N MET A 172 7.22 15.98 5.47
CA MET A 172 8.41 16.14 6.30
C MET A 172 8.21 17.07 7.50
N ALA A 173 7.16 17.90 7.53
CA ALA A 173 6.85 18.69 8.71
C ALA A 173 6.07 17.91 9.76
N GLN A 174 5.18 16.99 9.35
CA GLN A 174 4.15 16.42 10.23
C GLN A 174 4.14 14.89 10.34
N HIS A 175 4.74 14.17 9.38
CA HIS A 175 4.57 12.71 9.23
C HIS A 175 5.91 11.96 9.17
N ARG A 176 6.99 12.53 9.72
CA ARG A 176 8.32 11.90 9.78
C ARG A 176 8.30 10.55 10.52
N ASP A 177 7.47 10.45 11.54
CA ASP A 177 7.32 9.25 12.36
C ASP A 177 6.81 8.04 11.56
N VAL A 178 6.11 8.28 10.44
CA VAL A 178 5.68 7.22 9.51
C VAL A 178 6.87 6.47 8.92
N PHE A 179 8.00 7.14 8.74
CA PHE A 179 9.23 6.57 8.17
C PHE A 179 10.19 6.05 9.23
N GLY A 180 9.93 6.30 10.51
CA GLY A 180 10.83 5.94 11.61
C GLY A 180 12.12 6.78 11.67
N VAL A 181 12.15 7.94 11.01
CA VAL A 181 13.34 8.82 10.99
C VAL A 181 13.49 9.57 12.30
N GLY A 182 14.73 9.79 12.74
CA GLY A 182 15.06 10.56 13.93
C GLY A 182 14.88 12.09 13.76
N PRO A 183 14.87 12.87 14.86
CA PRO A 183 14.81 14.34 14.81
C PRO A 183 15.97 15.02 14.07
N GLU A 184 17.13 14.38 14.00
CA GLU A 184 18.35 14.79 13.29
C GLU A 184 18.23 14.67 11.78
N ALA A 185 17.29 13.87 11.28
CA ALA A 185 17.12 13.67 9.85
C ALA A 185 16.83 15.00 9.15
N GLY A 186 17.45 15.24 8.01
CA GLY A 186 17.22 16.43 7.20
C GLY A 186 16.22 16.19 6.07
N PHE A 187 15.84 17.25 5.37
CA PHE A 187 15.12 17.13 4.12
C PHE A 187 15.71 18.09 3.07
N ASP A 188 16.34 17.52 2.06
CA ASP A 188 16.77 18.22 0.86
C ASP A 188 15.56 18.35 -0.09
N GLU A 189 14.95 19.53 -0.10
CA GLU A 189 13.76 19.82 -0.91
C GLU A 189 14.01 19.84 -2.42
N ASP A 190 15.25 20.01 -2.85
CA ASP A 190 15.58 20.09 -4.27
C ASP A 190 15.74 18.70 -4.87
N ARG A 191 16.34 17.79 -4.10
CA ARG A 191 16.55 16.39 -4.51
C ARG A 191 15.45 15.45 -4.04
N PHE A 192 14.63 15.89 -3.08
CA PHE A 192 13.68 15.06 -2.36
C PHE A 192 14.36 13.89 -1.67
N VAL A 193 15.39 14.22 -0.91
CA VAL A 193 16.17 13.26 -0.14
C VAL A 193 15.99 13.57 1.34
N ILE A 194 15.60 12.54 2.10
CA ILE A 194 15.66 12.54 3.55
C ILE A 194 17.09 12.17 3.92
N THR A 195 17.83 13.11 4.49
CA THR A 195 19.22 12.86 4.88
C THR A 195 19.26 12.23 6.26
N ASP A 196 20.15 11.26 6.46
CA ASP A 196 20.33 10.61 7.77
C ASP A 196 19.02 9.98 8.31
N ALA A 197 18.34 9.23 7.44
CA ALA A 197 16.98 8.71 7.65
C ALA A 197 16.91 7.49 8.59
N TYR A 198 18.05 6.92 8.98
CA TYR A 198 18.17 5.65 9.71
C TYR A 198 18.80 5.86 11.10
N THR A 199 18.18 6.77 11.86
CA THR A 199 18.65 7.23 13.18
C THR A 199 17.58 7.15 14.27
N GLY A 200 16.46 6.50 13.98
CA GLY A 200 15.29 6.43 14.85
C GLY A 200 14.84 4.99 15.06
N GLY A 201 13.67 4.66 14.52
CA GLY A 201 13.13 3.29 14.56
C GLY A 201 13.45 2.46 13.33
N SER A 202 14.02 3.07 12.29
CA SER A 202 14.26 2.47 10.97
C SER A 202 15.66 1.86 10.82
N ASP A 203 16.55 1.99 11.79
CA ASP A 203 17.99 1.73 11.70
C ASP A 203 18.34 0.36 11.10
N ASP A 204 17.62 -0.69 11.53
CA ASP A 204 17.81 -2.07 11.05
C ASP A 204 17.45 -2.26 9.56
N LEU A 205 16.82 -1.27 8.93
CA LEU A 205 16.50 -1.26 7.51
C LEU A 205 17.60 -0.64 6.65
N LYS A 206 18.63 -0.02 7.26
CA LYS A 206 19.71 0.63 6.52
C LYS A 206 20.46 -0.40 5.67
N LYS A 207 20.59 -0.10 4.38
CA LYS A 207 21.32 -0.94 3.41
C LYS A 207 22.55 -0.22 2.93
N THR A 208 23.62 -0.97 2.72
CA THR A 208 24.76 -0.46 1.95
C THR A 208 24.42 -0.47 0.47
N TRP A 209 25.11 0.37 -0.31
CA TRP A 209 25.00 0.34 -1.78
C TRP A 209 25.18 -1.07 -2.34
N LYS A 210 26.14 -1.85 -1.80
CA LYS A 210 26.41 -3.23 -2.24
C LYS A 210 25.22 -4.18 -2.02
N ASN A 211 24.51 -4.02 -0.90
CA ASN A 211 23.43 -4.93 -0.50
C ASN A 211 22.04 -4.45 -0.98
N ALA A 212 21.90 -3.18 -1.37
CA ALA A 212 20.66 -2.63 -1.88
C ALA A 212 20.29 -3.27 -3.24
N PRO A 213 19.12 -3.95 -3.35
CA PRO A 213 18.70 -4.59 -4.59
C PRO A 213 18.69 -3.63 -5.79
N LYS A 214 19.37 -4.03 -6.86
CA LYS A 214 19.46 -3.23 -8.08
C LYS A 214 18.23 -3.43 -8.95
N HIS A 215 17.87 -2.37 -9.65
CA HIS A 215 16.86 -2.42 -10.69
C HIS A 215 17.49 -2.97 -11.99
N ARG A 216 16.70 -3.68 -12.79
CA ARG A 216 17.12 -4.26 -14.09
C ARG A 216 17.55 -3.19 -15.11
N ASP A 217 16.98 -2.01 -15.00
CA ASP A 217 17.28 -0.84 -15.81
C ASP A 217 18.24 0.06 -15.04
N VAL A 218 19.42 0.27 -15.63
CA VAL A 218 20.58 0.89 -14.99
C VAL A 218 20.33 2.33 -14.56
N GLN A 219 19.47 3.06 -15.27
CA GLN A 219 19.17 4.47 -14.96
C GLN A 219 18.69 4.68 -13.51
N TYR A 220 17.99 3.70 -12.93
CA TYR A 220 17.53 3.77 -11.55
C TYR A 220 18.65 3.49 -10.54
N ASN A 221 19.62 2.66 -10.93
CA ASN A 221 20.80 2.40 -10.12
C ASN A 221 21.67 3.66 -10.09
N ASP A 222 21.96 4.23 -11.25
CA ASP A 222 22.78 5.43 -11.40
C ASP A 222 22.15 6.62 -10.65
N PHE A 223 20.83 6.82 -10.82
CA PHE A 223 20.10 7.83 -10.07
C PHE A 223 20.27 7.68 -8.56
N CYS A 224 20.12 6.48 -7.99
CA CYS A 224 20.28 6.32 -6.53
C CYS A 224 21.73 6.50 -6.09
N ALA A 225 22.70 6.03 -6.88
CA ALA A 225 24.12 6.19 -6.58
C ALA A 225 24.55 7.66 -6.59
N GLU A 226 24.00 8.46 -7.50
CA GLU A 226 24.24 9.90 -7.58
C GLU A 226 23.47 10.67 -6.49
N GLN A 227 22.24 10.23 -6.19
CA GLN A 227 21.33 10.97 -5.33
C GLN A 227 21.49 10.69 -3.83
N LEU A 228 22.07 9.56 -3.43
CA LEU A 228 22.04 9.13 -2.03
C LEU A 228 23.44 8.92 -1.46
N ASP A 229 23.66 9.42 -0.25
CA ASP A 229 24.76 9.00 0.60
C ASP A 229 24.31 7.78 1.43
N TYR A 230 24.75 6.59 1.01
CA TYR A 230 24.42 5.33 1.70
C TYR A 230 25.13 5.18 3.04
N ASP A 231 26.29 5.81 3.22
CA ASP A 231 27.06 5.73 4.46
C ASP A 231 26.41 6.61 5.53
N ARG A 232 25.94 7.80 5.16
CA ARG A 232 25.05 8.62 6.00
C ARG A 232 23.72 7.91 6.23
N GLY A 233 23.13 7.31 5.20
CA GLY A 233 21.84 6.64 5.27
C GLY A 233 20.72 7.53 4.75
N ASP A 234 20.86 7.98 3.51
CA ASP A 234 19.87 8.79 2.84
C ASP A 234 18.78 7.95 2.19
N ASP A 235 17.54 8.45 2.19
CA ASP A 235 16.43 7.89 1.43
C ASP A 235 15.86 8.91 0.44
N VAL A 236 15.47 8.45 -0.76
CA VAL A 236 14.67 9.27 -1.67
C VAL A 236 13.20 9.18 -1.28
N ILE A 237 12.50 10.32 -1.22
CA ILE A 237 11.05 10.39 -1.10
C ILE A 237 10.43 10.66 -2.47
N GLN A 238 9.73 9.66 -3.02
CA GLN A 238 8.99 9.80 -4.27
C GLN A 238 7.52 10.09 -3.98
N LEU A 239 6.96 11.03 -4.73
CA LEU A 239 5.53 11.29 -4.77
C LEU A 239 4.99 11.04 -6.17
N GLY A 240 3.79 10.49 -6.26
CA GLY A 240 3.10 10.26 -7.52
C GLY A 240 1.60 10.06 -7.30
N GLN A 241 0.90 9.63 -8.34
CA GLN A 241 -0.54 9.42 -8.30
C GLN A 241 -0.92 8.01 -8.71
N MET A 242 -1.79 7.40 -7.91
CA MET A 242 -2.57 6.24 -8.33
C MET A 242 -3.83 6.75 -9.01
N ASP A 243 -3.85 6.70 -10.33
CA ASP A 243 -4.96 7.09 -11.19
C ASP A 243 -5.34 5.97 -12.16
N LEU A 244 -6.30 6.23 -13.05
CA LEU A 244 -6.77 5.23 -14.01
C LEU A 244 -5.69 4.81 -15.01
N ALA A 245 -4.78 5.72 -15.38
CA ALA A 245 -3.71 5.44 -16.33
C ALA A 245 -2.65 4.53 -15.71
N ALA A 246 -2.22 4.85 -14.48
CA ALA A 246 -1.36 4.03 -13.64
C ALA A 246 -1.97 2.63 -13.43
N MET A 247 -3.24 2.58 -13.01
CA MET A 247 -3.92 1.32 -12.75
C MET A 247 -4.06 0.47 -14.02
N ARG A 248 -4.40 1.08 -15.16
CA ARG A 248 -4.46 0.37 -16.45
C ARG A 248 -3.09 -0.16 -16.87
N GLY A 249 -2.03 0.64 -16.71
CA GLY A 249 -0.66 0.23 -17.03
C GLY A 249 -0.22 -0.95 -16.17
N TYR A 250 -0.52 -0.88 -14.87
CA TYR A 250 -0.22 -1.91 -13.90
C TYR A 250 -0.99 -3.22 -14.16
N LEU A 251 -2.31 -3.14 -14.34
CA LEU A 251 -3.17 -4.30 -14.64
C LEU A 251 -2.72 -5.08 -15.87
N ARG A 252 -2.15 -4.38 -16.86
CA ARG A 252 -1.65 -5.01 -18.10
C ARG A 252 -0.31 -5.70 -17.94
N ARG A 253 0.55 -5.24 -17.03
CA ARG A 253 1.94 -5.69 -16.89
C ARG A 253 2.12 -6.75 -15.82
N GLU A 254 1.50 -6.56 -14.66
CA GLU A 254 1.89 -7.25 -13.43
C GLU A 254 0.86 -8.29 -12.96
N VAL A 255 -0.30 -8.36 -13.62
CA VAL A 255 -1.45 -9.14 -13.12
C VAL A 255 -1.73 -10.33 -14.01
N PRO A 256 -1.79 -11.55 -13.45
CA PRO A 256 -2.31 -12.69 -14.18
C PRO A 256 -3.75 -12.39 -14.62
N ARG A 257 -4.04 -12.49 -15.93
CA ARG A 257 -5.39 -12.23 -16.47
C ARG A 257 -6.48 -13.04 -15.75
N SER A 258 -6.14 -14.26 -15.31
CA SER A 258 -7.03 -15.14 -14.53
C SER A 258 -7.37 -14.60 -13.14
N ALA A 259 -6.51 -13.80 -12.51
CA ALA A 259 -6.79 -13.17 -11.22
C ALA A 259 -7.78 -12.00 -11.37
N VAL A 260 -7.60 -11.14 -12.38
CA VAL A 260 -8.53 -10.04 -12.69
C VAL A 260 -9.92 -10.57 -12.99
N ILE A 261 -10.03 -11.60 -13.83
CA ILE A 261 -11.31 -12.21 -14.19
C ILE A 261 -12.00 -12.79 -12.95
N ARG A 262 -11.29 -13.49 -12.07
CA ARG A 262 -11.86 -14.03 -10.82
C ARG A 262 -12.33 -12.93 -9.86
N LEU A 263 -11.57 -11.85 -9.73
CA LEU A 263 -11.96 -10.71 -8.90
C LEU A 263 -13.23 -10.03 -9.47
N LEU A 264 -13.29 -9.81 -10.78
CA LEU A 264 -14.47 -9.26 -11.46
C LEU A 264 -15.68 -10.18 -11.35
N LEU A 265 -15.53 -11.49 -11.51
CA LEU A 265 -16.60 -12.46 -11.34
C LEU A 265 -17.11 -12.48 -9.90
N THR A 266 -16.20 -12.46 -8.92
CA THR A 266 -16.58 -12.41 -7.49
C THR A 266 -17.30 -11.11 -7.17
N GLY A 267 -16.77 -9.97 -7.63
CA GLY A 267 -17.40 -8.67 -7.45
C GLY A 267 -18.76 -8.58 -8.15
N GLY A 268 -18.87 -9.12 -9.37
CA GLY A 268 -20.11 -9.23 -10.13
C GLY A 268 -21.14 -10.11 -9.44
N LEU A 269 -20.73 -11.25 -8.87
CA LEU A 269 -21.60 -12.14 -8.11
C LEU A 269 -22.12 -11.45 -6.84
N VAL A 270 -21.26 -10.74 -6.10
CA VAL A 270 -21.66 -9.99 -4.91
C VAL A 270 -22.61 -8.83 -5.27
N ALA A 271 -22.34 -8.10 -6.35
CA ALA A 271 -23.23 -7.05 -6.84
C ALA A 271 -24.57 -7.61 -7.32
N LEU A 272 -24.55 -8.75 -8.02
CA LEU A 272 -25.74 -9.48 -8.43
C LEU A 272 -26.57 -9.89 -7.21
N GLN A 273 -25.94 -10.45 -6.18
CA GLN A 273 -26.60 -10.89 -4.95
C GLN A 273 -27.13 -9.76 -4.07
N ARG A 274 -26.39 -8.65 -3.95
CA ARG A 274 -26.70 -7.59 -2.98
C ARG A 274 -27.44 -6.38 -3.55
N ILE A 275 -27.40 -6.19 -4.86
CA ILE A 275 -27.98 -5.00 -5.51
C ILE A 275 -29.02 -5.42 -6.54
N VAL A 276 -28.63 -6.26 -7.50
CA VAL A 276 -29.49 -6.58 -8.65
C VAL A 276 -30.64 -7.51 -8.28
N LEU A 277 -30.37 -8.60 -7.54
CA LEU A 277 -31.41 -9.53 -7.10
C LEU A 277 -32.43 -8.85 -6.18
N PRO A 278 -32.05 -8.08 -5.14
CA PRO A 278 -33.01 -7.33 -4.34
C PRO A 278 -33.84 -6.33 -5.17
N ALA A 279 -33.23 -5.60 -6.10
CA ALA A 279 -33.94 -4.66 -6.97
C ALA A 279 -34.91 -5.36 -7.93
N LEU A 280 -34.51 -6.50 -8.52
CA LEU A 280 -35.39 -7.33 -9.35
C LEU A 280 -36.54 -7.94 -8.55
N TYR A 281 -36.28 -8.41 -7.33
CA TYR A 281 -37.32 -8.92 -6.43
C TYR A 281 -38.26 -7.81 -5.94
N TRP A 282 -37.79 -6.57 -5.82
CA TRP A 282 -38.63 -5.39 -5.56
C TRP A 282 -39.50 -5.01 -6.75
N ALA A 283 -38.96 -5.14 -7.96
CA ALA A 283 -39.67 -4.82 -9.20
C ALA A 283 -40.62 -5.94 -9.66
N ASP A 284 -40.57 -7.12 -9.04
CA ASP A 284 -41.46 -8.23 -9.34
C ASP A 284 -42.86 -7.98 -8.74
N SER A 285 -43.73 -7.41 -9.57
CA SER A 285 -45.12 -7.11 -9.25
C SER A 285 -46.00 -8.37 -9.06
N ARG A 286 -45.46 -9.58 -9.24
CA ARG A 286 -46.18 -10.84 -9.05
C ARG A 286 -45.98 -11.43 -7.64
N ARG A 287 -45.04 -10.88 -6.86
CA ARG A 287 -44.81 -11.31 -5.46
C ARG A 287 -45.66 -10.47 -4.50
N GLN A 288 -46.22 -11.11 -3.49
CA GLN A 288 -46.98 -10.45 -2.42
C GLN A 288 -46.01 -9.88 -1.38
N TRP A 289 -46.04 -8.57 -1.17
CA TRP A 289 -45.18 -7.87 -0.20
C TRP A 289 -46.05 -7.19 0.85
N GLU A 290 -46.38 -7.94 1.92
CA GLU A 290 -47.23 -7.52 3.07
C GLU A 290 -48.49 -6.72 2.69
N THR A 291 -48.38 -5.40 2.51
CA THR A 291 -49.48 -4.49 2.14
C THR A 291 -49.70 -4.33 0.62
N LEU A 292 -48.73 -4.68 -0.23
CA LEU A 292 -48.82 -4.58 -1.68
C LEU A 292 -49.33 -5.90 -2.27
N ARG A 293 -50.50 -5.84 -2.92
CA ARG A 293 -51.10 -6.98 -3.62
C ARG A 293 -50.46 -7.15 -5.01
N PRO A 294 -50.17 -8.39 -5.43
CA PRO A 294 -49.62 -8.66 -6.75
C PRO A 294 -50.61 -8.32 -7.87
N TYR A 295 -50.09 -7.97 -9.03
CA TYR A 295 -50.87 -7.67 -10.23
C TYR A 295 -51.41 -8.98 -10.83
N ASP A 296 -52.73 -9.09 -10.94
CA ASP A 296 -53.42 -10.27 -11.46
C ASP A 296 -53.84 -10.02 -12.92
N GLU A 297 -53.19 -10.67 -13.89
CA GLU A 297 -53.51 -10.56 -15.32
C GLU A 297 -54.86 -11.21 -15.70
N ALA A 298 -55.51 -11.91 -14.76
CA ALA A 298 -56.74 -12.67 -14.99
C ALA A 298 -58.04 -11.84 -15.02
N GLN A 299 -57.98 -10.51 -15.02
CA GLN A 299 -59.14 -9.62 -15.18
C GLN A 299 -59.07 -8.74 -16.44
N LYS A 300 -58.96 -9.37 -17.61
CA LYS A 300 -59.35 -8.76 -18.89
C LYS A 300 -60.36 -9.63 -19.61
#